data_AF-A0A7T1I760-F1
#
_entry.id   AF-A0A7T1I760-F1
#
_cell.length_a   1.000
_cell.length_b   1.000
_cell.length_c   1.000
_cell.angle_alpha   90.00
_cell.angle_beta   90.00
_cell.angle_gamma   90.00
#
_symmetry.space_group_name_H-M   'P 1'
#
loop_
_entity.id
_entity.type
_entity.pdbx_description
1 polymer ?
#
loop_
_entity_poly.entity_id
_entity_poly.type
_entity_poly.pdbx_seq_one_letter_code
_entity_poly.pdbx_strand_id
1 'polypeptide(L)'
;MALGPSLFLWESQSITTAASPSGQRYIHHETRGSRVLRFVREHRREGGRAGGVTEPFRCLGFVRYESHEAERPMAIRWRLERAIPAGWMQGMGLAV
;
A
#
# COMPACT_ATOMS: atom_id res chain seq x y z
N MET A 1 -3.49 -0.13 -4.36
CA MET A 1 -3.49 -0.96 -5.58
C MET A 1 -2.12 -1.57 -5.78
N ALA A 2 -2.02 -2.84 -6.20
CA ALA A 2 -0.76 -3.43 -6.61
C ALA A 2 -0.55 -3.15 -8.11
N LEU A 3 0.63 -2.64 -8.48
CA LEU A 3 1.05 -2.44 -9.87
C LEU A 3 1.99 -3.57 -10.34
N GLY A 4 2.38 -4.47 -9.43
CA GLY A 4 3.22 -5.62 -9.67
C GLY A 4 3.60 -6.31 -8.36
N PRO A 5 4.46 -7.36 -8.41
CA PRO A 5 4.81 -8.18 -7.24
C PRO A 5 5.46 -7.40 -6.09
N SER A 6 6.08 -6.27 -6.39
CA SER A 6 6.78 -5.43 -5.39
C SER A 6 6.32 -3.98 -5.39
N LEU A 7 5.40 -3.56 -6.26
CA LEU A 7 5.06 -2.16 -6.44
C LEU A 7 3.60 -1.88 -6.12
N PHE A 8 3.35 -0.87 -5.29
CA PHE A 8 2.02 -0.51 -4.83
C PHE A 8 1.77 0.98 -4.97
N LEU A 9 0.65 1.32 -5.59
CA LEU A 9 0.07 2.65 -5.51
C LEU A 9 -0.79 2.75 -4.25
N TRP A 10 -0.56 3.79 -3.45
CA TRP A 10 -1.38 4.12 -2.30
C TRP A 10 -1.74 5.60 -2.34
N GLU A 11 -3.04 5.87 -2.30
CA GLU A 11 -3.54 7.22 -2.18
C GLU A 11 -3.57 7.63 -0.71
N SER A 12 -2.99 8.79 -0.43
CA SER A 12 -2.99 9.37 0.91
C SER A 12 -4.36 9.90 1.31
N GLN A 13 -4.55 10.19 2.59
CA GLN A 13 -5.83 10.69 3.07
C GLN A 13 -6.04 12.17 2.67
N SER A 14 -7.25 12.47 2.18
CA SER A 14 -7.81 13.82 2.06
C SER A 14 -6.87 14.82 1.36
N ILE A 15 -6.46 15.88 2.05
CA ILE A 15 -5.68 17.00 1.52
C ILE A 15 -4.17 16.84 1.67
N THR A 16 -3.66 15.63 1.94
CA THR A 16 -2.22 15.43 2.13
C THR A 16 -1.46 15.88 0.87
N THR A 17 -0.54 16.83 1.06
CA THR A 17 0.42 17.33 0.07
C THR A 17 1.82 16.83 0.40
N ALA A 18 2.72 16.81 -0.57
CA ALA A 18 4.13 16.45 -0.36
C ALA A 18 4.80 17.40 0.64
N ALA A 19 4.44 18.69 0.62
CA ALA A 19 4.96 19.70 1.53
C ALA A 19 4.39 19.61 2.96
N SER A 20 3.24 18.94 3.16
CA SER A 20 2.62 18.82 4.48
C SER A 20 3.49 17.99 5.44
N PRO A 21 3.34 18.14 6.77
CA PRO A 21 4.06 17.30 7.74
C PRO A 21 3.87 15.79 7.51
N SER A 22 2.66 15.37 7.12
CA SER A 22 2.38 13.96 6.81
C SER A 22 3.04 13.51 5.49
N GLY A 23 3.00 14.34 4.44
CA GLY A 23 3.69 14.05 3.18
C GLY A 23 5.19 13.92 3.37
N GLN A 24 5.79 14.87 4.09
CA GLN A 24 7.21 14.86 4.44
C GLN A 24 7.59 13.63 5.28
N ARG A 25 6.70 13.15 6.16
CA ARG A 25 6.90 11.89 6.89
C ARG A 25 6.94 10.68 5.97
N TYR A 26 6.08 10.62 4.95
CA TYR A 26 6.10 9.51 3.98
C TYR A 26 7.35 9.55 3.11
N ILE A 27 7.73 10.72 2.59
CA ILE A 27 8.88 10.90 1.70
C ILE A 27 10.19 10.60 2.43
N HIS A 28 10.34 11.09 3.65
CA HIS A 28 11.59 11.01 4.42
C HIS A 28 11.55 9.95 5.52
N HIS A 29 10.72 8.90 5.38
CA HIS A 29 10.52 7.92 6.46
C HIS A 29 11.83 7.22 6.84
N GLU A 30 12.67 6.89 5.85
CA GLU A 30 13.94 6.17 6.06
C GLU A 30 14.97 7.06 6.76
N THR A 31 15.14 8.30 6.30
CA THR A 31 16.10 9.24 6.89
C THR A 31 15.70 9.67 8.30
N ARG A 32 14.42 9.56 8.65
CA ARG A 32 13.88 9.79 9.99
C ARG A 32 13.82 8.52 10.85
N GLY A 33 14.33 7.39 10.36
CA GLY A 33 14.43 6.12 11.10
C GLY A 33 13.10 5.38 11.30
N SER A 34 12.03 5.84 10.64
CA SER A 34 10.73 5.15 10.66
C SER A 34 10.67 4.06 9.58
N ARG A 35 9.80 3.07 9.77
CA ARG A 35 9.56 2.00 8.79
C ARG A 35 8.08 1.88 8.50
N VAL A 36 7.74 1.61 7.25
CA VAL A 36 6.36 1.49 6.78
C VAL A 36 6.04 0.02 6.50
N LEU A 37 4.96 -0.50 7.09
CA LEU A 37 4.45 -1.85 6.84
C LEU A 37 3.24 -1.80 5.91
N ARG A 38 3.16 -2.76 4.98
CA ARG A 38 2.02 -2.91 4.07
C ARG A 38 1.10 -4.04 4.51
N PHE A 39 -0.15 -3.68 4.77
CA PHE A 39 -1.24 -4.62 4.99
C PHE A 39 -2.22 -4.57 3.83
N VAL A 40 -2.67 -5.73 3.36
CA VAL A 40 -3.66 -5.87 2.27
C VAL A 40 -4.74 -6.85 2.66
N ARG A 41 -5.92 -6.68 2.09
CA ARG A 41 -6.99 -7.68 2.04
C ARG A 41 -7.62 -7.59 0.66
N GLU A 42 -8.07 -8.70 0.13
CA GLU A 42 -8.63 -8.78 -1.22
C GLU A 42 -10.10 -8.39 -1.19
N HIS A 43 -10.82 -8.90 -0.20
CA HIS A 43 -12.23 -8.68 -0.03
C HIS A 43 -12.52 -7.98 1.29
N ARG A 44 -13.68 -7.31 1.34
CA ARG A 44 -14.17 -6.74 2.60
C ARG A 44 -14.65 -7.84 3.55
N ARG A 45 -15.16 -8.94 3.02
CA ARG A 45 -15.72 -10.09 3.73
C ARG A 45 -15.09 -11.38 3.21
N GLU A 46 -14.94 -12.36 4.08
CA GLU A 46 -14.39 -13.68 3.74
C GLU A 46 -15.16 -14.32 2.58
N GLY A 47 -14.42 -14.81 1.58
CA GLY A 47 -14.98 -15.42 0.37
C GLY A 47 -15.86 -14.49 -0.49
N GLY A 48 -15.79 -13.17 -0.29
CA GLY A 48 -16.57 -12.18 -1.05
C GLY A 48 -18.08 -12.19 -0.77
N ARG A 49 -18.56 -12.94 0.24
CA ARG A 49 -19.99 -13.15 0.49
C ARG A 49 -20.60 -12.02 1.34
N ALA A 50 -21.75 -11.50 0.90
CA ALA A 50 -22.57 -10.59 1.71
C ALA A 50 -23.00 -11.30 3.01
N GLY A 51 -22.75 -10.68 4.16
CA GLY A 51 -23.02 -11.26 5.48
C GLY A 51 -21.90 -12.12 6.07
N GLY A 52 -20.79 -12.35 5.35
CA GLY A 52 -19.61 -13.05 5.88
C GLY A 52 -18.87 -12.25 6.96
N VAL A 53 -17.95 -12.90 7.67
CA VAL A 53 -17.03 -12.23 8.61
C VAL A 53 -16.05 -11.34 7.86
N THR A 54 -15.47 -10.35 8.54
CA THR A 54 -14.46 -9.46 7.93
C THR A 54 -13.20 -10.25 7.59
N GLU A 55 -12.72 -10.12 6.35
CA GLU A 55 -11.47 -10.77 5.95
C GLU A 55 -10.26 -10.17 6.71
N PRO A 56 -9.38 -11.01 7.28
CA PRO A 56 -8.20 -10.52 7.97
C PRO A 56 -7.21 -9.87 7.00
N PHE A 57 -6.48 -8.86 7.47
CA PHE A 57 -5.38 -8.28 6.71
C PHE A 57 -4.18 -9.23 6.69
N ARG A 58 -3.56 -9.37 5.53
CA ARG A 58 -2.26 -9.98 5.34
C ARG A 58 -1.15 -8.92 5.41
N CYS A 59 -0.14 -9.15 6.23
CA CYS A 59 1.08 -8.35 6.25
C CYS A 59 2.01 -8.81 5.12
N LEU A 60 2.32 -7.92 4.18
CA LEU A 60 3.27 -8.18 3.10
C LEU A 60 4.72 -7.82 3.49
N GLY A 61 4.90 -7.15 4.62
CA GLY A 61 6.20 -6.70 5.12
C GLY A 61 6.46 -5.22 4.86
N PHE A 62 7.73 -4.85 4.94
CA PHE A 62 8.16 -3.45 4.86
C PHE A 62 8.17 -2.93 3.43
N VAL A 63 7.84 -1.65 3.30
CA VAL A 63 7.92 -0.91 2.03
C VAL A 63 8.81 0.31 2.16
N ARG A 64 9.38 0.70 1.03
CA ARG A 64 10.17 1.93 0.86
C ARG A 64 9.44 2.89 -0.06
N TYR A 65 9.62 4.17 0.21
CA TYR A 65 9.07 5.21 -0.63
C TYR A 65 9.83 5.18 -1.96
N GLU A 66 9.12 5.18 -3.09
CA GLU A 66 9.73 5.20 -4.41
C GLU A 66 9.50 6.54 -5.11
N SER A 67 8.24 6.96 -5.20
CA SER A 67 7.84 8.22 -5.80
C SER A 67 6.43 8.59 -5.35
N HIS A 68 5.95 9.77 -5.73
CA HIS A 68 4.53 10.10 -5.71
C HIS A 68 4.17 10.88 -6.96
N GLU A 69 2.89 10.82 -7.31
CA GLU A 69 2.23 11.67 -8.29
C GLU A 69 1.00 12.30 -7.63
N ALA A 70 0.49 13.38 -8.22
CA ALA A 70 -0.64 14.14 -7.71
C ALA A 70 -0.44 14.71 -6.28
N GLU A 71 -1.30 15.65 -5.93
CA GLU A 71 -1.36 16.33 -4.64
C GLU A 71 -2.83 16.45 -4.24
N ARG A 72 -3.15 16.34 -2.95
CA ARG A 72 -4.51 16.48 -2.40
C ARG A 72 -5.55 15.52 -3.04
N PRO A 73 -5.38 14.20 -2.91
CA PRO A 73 -4.33 13.50 -2.15
C PRO A 73 -3.10 13.12 -2.98
N MET A 74 -1.94 12.99 -2.32
CA MET A 74 -0.77 12.34 -2.93
C MET A 74 -1.06 10.88 -3.29
N ALA A 75 -0.68 10.46 -4.50
CA ALA A 75 -0.65 9.08 -4.94
C ALA A 75 0.78 8.54 -4.86
N ILE A 76 1.10 7.85 -3.76
CA ILE A 76 2.45 7.40 -3.43
C ILE A 76 2.70 5.99 -3.97
N ARG A 77 3.82 5.83 -4.69
CA ARG A 77 4.37 4.54 -5.07
C ARG A 77 5.29 4.02 -3.96
N TRP A 78 4.93 2.84 -3.47
CA TRP A 78 5.65 2.12 -2.43
C TRP A 78 6.21 0.83 -3.00
N ARG A 79 7.49 0.57 -2.73
CA ARG A 79 8.16 -0.66 -3.13
C ARG A 79 8.34 -1.61 -1.96
N LEU A 80 7.86 -2.83 -2.03
CA LEU A 80 8.14 -3.87 -1.04
C LEU A 80 9.63 -4.22 -1.03
N GLU A 81 10.19 -4.43 0.16
CA GLU A 81 11.56 -4.93 0.31
C GLU A 81 11.71 -6.38 -0.18
N ARG A 82 10.62 -7.16 -0.16
CA ARG A 82 10.55 -8.51 -0.72
C ARG A 82 9.29 -8.65 -1.56
N ALA A 83 9.44 -9.16 -2.77
CA ALA A 83 8.31 -9.40 -3.66
C ALA A 83 7.28 -10.34 -3.01
N ILE A 84 6.01 -10.14 -3.34
CA ILE A 84 4.95 -11.05 -2.95
C ILE A 84 5.25 -12.43 -3.56
N PRO A 85 5.22 -13.52 -2.76
CA PRO A 85 5.35 -14.87 -3.29
C PRO A 85 4.29 -15.15 -4.36
N ALA A 86 4.65 -15.83 -5.46
CA ALA A 86 3.74 -16.10 -6.57
C ALA A 86 2.43 -16.80 -6.13
N GLY A 87 2.50 -17.74 -5.19
CA GLY A 87 1.32 -18.42 -4.64
C GLY A 87 0.37 -17.50 -3.86
N TRP A 88 0.76 -16.26 -3.57
CA TRP A 88 -0.10 -15.26 -2.91
C TRP A 88 -0.69 -14.25 -3.89
N MET A 89 -0.25 -14.23 -5.14
CA MET A 89 -0.75 -13.29 -6.15
C MET A 89 -2.07 -13.74 -6.78
N GLN A 90 -2.47 -15.02 -6.65
CA GLN A 90 -3.79 -15.48 -7.06
C GLN A 90 -4.85 -14.87 -6.12
N GLY A 91 -5.65 -13.96 -6.66
CA GLY A 91 -6.65 -13.15 -5.95
C GLY A 91 -6.27 -11.67 -5.78
N MET A 92 -4.98 -11.33 -5.82
CA MET A 92 -4.58 -9.93 -5.82
C MET A 92 -4.88 -9.32 -7.19
N GLY A 93 -6.04 -8.70 -7.36
CA GLY A 93 -6.43 -8.00 -8.59
C GLY A 93 -5.31 -7.07 -9.06
N LEU A 94 -4.51 -7.54 -10.02
CA LEU A 94 -3.50 -6.76 -10.71
C LEU A 94 -4.28 -5.87 -11.68
N ALA A 95 -4.07 -4.56 -11.59
CA ALA A 95 -4.51 -3.68 -12.65
C ALA A 95 -3.68 -4.03 -13.90
N VAL A 96 -4.31 -4.71 -14.85
CA VAL A 96 -3.86 -4.78 -16.25
C VAL A 96 -4.44 -3.59 -16.99
#